data_AF-A0A6C2UUE2-F1
#
_entry.id   AF-A0A6C2UUE2-F1
#
_cell.length_a   1.000
_cell.length_b   1.000
_cell.length_c   1.000
_cell.angle_alpha   90.00
_cell.angle_beta   90.00
_cell.angle_gamma   90.00
#
_symmetry.space_group_name_H-M   'P 1'
#
loop_
_entity.id
_entity.type
_entity.pdbx_description
1 polymer ?
#
loop_
_entity_poly.entity_id
_entity_poly.type
_entity_poly.pdbx_seq_one_letter_code
_entity_poly.pdbx_strand_id
1 'polypeptide(L)'
;MEEKRQAHAENKDANDVILDLNFVPQWAKKPPGENHYGQKEYSSERRAPRRDDRRPPRRDDQRDDRPRRPRPERSDRPERTERPRAPRETFKELPLSISFLPEQQRLASLVRQIHHSRRAYPLIDLANLLIQDAEGYLVKIEVSKGAPAGFEMLQCKRCKAVAISEEMMVQHVMSMHLADFYEKEEIETDPPSGSFPGVARCRKSGILLGPPNHHSYTEKLNAVHQSRFAHLSFDEYKRSIEIVRDEEVIEQWKEESRKQTVYKLKSDPEAEPVELRKAELEFAKKVPSLYEATPRAVVPAKVAQELGDRDITHAIRQVWTKESRFPLSMSFAMRAAFRHMHLYLFKAGKINFVTHIKPYPVKPENTVENIAEVLSFLKEHPGSSRLQLLEVLHPSLDPASQEAKDALKPLGWLIERGHIIEFFNGTLSVPLGRGRR
;
A
#
# COMPACT_ATOMS: atom_id res chain seq x y z
N MET A 1 -36.88 -7.06 35.38
CA MET A 1 -36.08 -7.74 34.33
C MET A 1 -34.97 -6.85 33.76
N GLU A 2 -34.74 -5.64 34.30
CA GLU A 2 -33.66 -4.73 33.89
C GLU A 2 -32.28 -5.05 34.53
N GLU A 3 -32.21 -5.54 35.77
CA GLU A 3 -30.92 -5.67 36.49
C GLU A 3 -30.02 -6.80 35.99
N LYS A 4 -30.57 -7.84 35.36
CA LYS A 4 -29.77 -8.93 34.75
C LYS A 4 -29.11 -8.55 33.42
N ARG A 5 -29.46 -7.40 32.83
CA ARG A 5 -28.83 -6.90 31.59
C ARG A 5 -27.63 -5.99 31.85
N GLN A 6 -27.56 -5.33 33.01
CA GLN A 6 -26.42 -4.46 33.36
C GLN A 6 -25.19 -5.25 33.84
N ALA A 7 -25.38 -6.36 34.57
CA ALA A 7 -24.25 -7.22 34.99
C ALA A 7 -23.51 -7.94 33.83
N HIS A 8 -24.15 -8.05 32.66
CA HIS A 8 -23.51 -8.60 31.45
C HIS A 8 -22.86 -7.54 30.54
N ALA A 9 -23.08 -6.24 30.84
CA ALA A 9 -22.46 -5.15 30.10
C ALA A 9 -21.13 -4.72 30.72
N GLU A 10 -21.02 -4.69 32.06
CA GLU A 10 -19.80 -4.20 32.73
C GLU A 10 -18.62 -5.18 32.70
N ASN A 11 -18.86 -6.48 32.47
CA ASN A 11 -17.79 -7.49 32.40
C ASN A 11 -17.16 -7.63 31.00
N LYS A 12 -17.60 -6.83 30.02
CA LYS A 12 -16.94 -6.72 28.70
C LYS A 12 -15.81 -5.70 28.69
N ASP A 13 -15.88 -4.66 29.52
CA ASP A 13 -14.97 -3.52 29.38
C ASP A 13 -13.57 -3.75 30.00
N ALA A 14 -13.43 -4.63 30.99
CA ALA A 14 -12.10 -4.90 31.61
C ALA A 14 -11.20 -5.78 30.74
N ASN A 15 -11.77 -6.67 29.93
CA ASN A 15 -11.03 -7.44 28.93
C ASN A 15 -10.81 -6.63 27.64
N ASP A 16 -11.74 -5.74 27.27
CA ASP A 16 -11.61 -4.93 26.06
C ASP A 16 -10.53 -3.83 26.17
N VAL A 17 -10.29 -3.26 27.37
CA VAL A 17 -9.24 -2.23 27.56
C VAL A 17 -7.81 -2.81 27.54
N ILE A 18 -7.62 -4.10 27.86
CA ILE A 18 -6.32 -4.79 27.74
C ILE A 18 -6.12 -5.38 26.32
N LEU A 19 -7.19 -5.41 25.51
CA LEU A 19 -7.23 -5.88 24.13
C LEU A 19 -7.21 -4.75 23.08
N ASP A 20 -7.24 -3.48 23.49
CA ASP A 20 -7.21 -2.32 22.58
C ASP A 20 -5.82 -1.96 22.02
N LEU A 21 -4.82 -2.81 22.26
CA LEU A 21 -3.56 -2.85 21.52
C LEU A 21 -3.49 -4.06 20.57
N ASN A 22 -4.65 -4.51 20.07
CA ASN A 22 -4.75 -5.54 19.05
C ASN A 22 -4.27 -5.02 17.68
N PHE A 23 -2.96 -5.11 17.44
CA PHE A 23 -2.30 -5.02 16.13
C PHE A 23 -2.62 -6.24 15.23
N VAL A 24 -3.90 -6.62 15.17
CA VAL A 24 -4.36 -7.78 14.41
C VAL A 24 -5.54 -7.31 13.55
N PRO A 25 -5.39 -7.24 12.22
CA PRO A 25 -6.51 -7.03 11.31
C PRO A 25 -7.65 -8.01 11.62
N GLN A 26 -8.92 -7.63 11.38
CA GLN A 26 -10.10 -8.46 11.73
C GLN A 26 -10.05 -9.88 11.15
N TRP A 27 -9.29 -10.13 10.09
CA TRP A 27 -9.10 -11.47 9.48
C TRP A 27 -8.04 -12.35 10.20
N ALA A 28 -7.20 -11.77 11.06
CA ALA A 28 -6.19 -12.47 11.87
C ALA A 28 -6.64 -12.67 13.33
N LYS A 29 -7.83 -12.16 13.71
CA LYS A 29 -8.58 -12.60 14.90
C LYS A 29 -9.04 -14.04 14.68
N LYS A 30 -8.14 -14.99 14.91
CA LYS A 30 -8.49 -16.40 14.95
C LYS A 30 -9.06 -16.74 16.32
N PRO A 31 -10.06 -17.63 16.41
CA PRO A 31 -10.63 -17.99 17.70
C PRO A 31 -9.53 -18.50 18.64
N PRO A 32 -9.55 -18.10 19.92
CA PRO A 32 -8.62 -18.63 20.91
C PRO A 32 -8.75 -20.17 20.96
N GLY A 33 -7.61 -20.88 20.91
CA GLY A 33 -7.55 -22.34 21.04
C GLY A 33 -7.16 -23.15 19.79
N GLU A 34 -6.97 -22.54 18.62
CA GLU A 34 -6.50 -23.29 17.44
C GLU A 34 -4.96 -23.50 17.46
N ASN A 35 -4.54 -24.65 18.02
CA ASN A 35 -3.13 -25.01 18.23
C ASN A 35 -2.41 -25.39 16.92
N HIS A 36 -1.78 -24.41 16.30
CA HIS A 36 -0.92 -24.61 15.11
C HIS A 36 0.56 -24.83 15.44
N TYR A 37 0.93 -24.71 16.72
CA TYR A 37 2.32 -24.56 17.16
C TYR A 37 2.94 -25.84 17.72
N GLY A 38 2.10 -26.82 18.05
CA GLY A 38 2.54 -28.16 18.46
C GLY A 38 3.09 -28.98 17.29
N GLN A 39 4.12 -29.77 17.56
CA GLN A 39 4.49 -30.89 16.70
C GLN A 39 3.31 -31.88 16.69
N LYS A 40 2.40 -31.74 15.73
CA LYS A 40 1.72 -32.94 15.23
C LYS A 40 2.80 -33.74 14.52
N GLU A 41 3.28 -34.80 15.15
CA GLU A 41 3.92 -35.90 14.43
C GLU A 41 2.91 -36.38 13.39
N TYR A 42 3.01 -35.82 12.20
CA TYR A 42 2.38 -36.42 11.04
C TYR A 42 3.20 -37.67 10.74
N SER A 43 2.65 -38.83 11.11
CA SER A 43 3.04 -40.10 10.51
C SER A 43 3.15 -39.89 9.00
N SER A 44 4.27 -40.31 8.44
CA SER A 44 4.69 -40.04 7.07
C SER A 44 3.90 -40.84 6.02
N GLU A 45 2.60 -41.06 6.22
CA GLU A 45 1.78 -41.97 5.41
C GLU A 45 0.60 -41.32 4.69
N ARG A 46 0.61 -40.00 4.51
CA ARG A 46 -0.23 -39.36 3.48
C ARG A 46 0.59 -38.50 2.54
N ARG A 47 1.41 -39.17 1.73
CA ARG A 47 1.78 -38.67 0.41
C ARG A 47 0.49 -38.45 -0.36
N ALA A 48 0.18 -37.18 -0.65
CA ALA A 48 -0.77 -36.85 -1.71
C ALA A 48 -0.32 -37.56 -3.00
N PRO A 49 -1.21 -38.28 -3.70
CA PRO A 49 -0.83 -38.94 -4.94
C PRO A 49 -0.41 -37.87 -5.95
N ARG A 50 0.77 -38.06 -6.54
CA ARG A 50 1.32 -37.27 -7.64
C ARG A 50 0.25 -37.17 -8.72
N ARG A 51 -0.07 -35.95 -9.13
CA ARG A 51 -0.92 -35.66 -10.28
C ARG A 51 -0.10 -36.00 -11.52
N ASP A 52 -0.20 -37.25 -11.96
CA ASP A 52 0.39 -37.75 -13.18
C ASP A 52 -0.41 -37.22 -14.37
N ASP A 53 0.29 -36.59 -15.32
CA ASP A 53 -0.24 -36.16 -16.60
C ASP A 53 -0.68 -37.38 -17.42
N ARG A 54 -1.96 -37.75 -17.30
CA ARG A 54 -2.62 -38.68 -18.22
C ARG A 54 -3.95 -38.11 -18.67
N ARG A 55 -3.90 -37.52 -19.87
CA ARG A 55 -5.04 -37.27 -20.75
C ARG A 55 -5.89 -38.57 -20.82
N PRO A 56 -7.19 -38.55 -20.50
CA PRO A 56 -8.00 -39.75 -20.65
C PRO A 56 -8.23 -40.03 -22.15
N PRO A 57 -8.15 -41.29 -22.59
CA PRO A 57 -8.45 -41.65 -23.97
C PRO A 57 -9.94 -41.44 -24.25
N ARG A 58 -10.24 -40.95 -25.46
CA ARG A 58 -11.59 -40.98 -26.04
C ARG A 58 -12.13 -42.41 -25.95
N ARG A 59 -13.22 -42.60 -25.21
CA ARG A 59 -14.10 -43.74 -25.40
C ARG A 59 -15.14 -43.35 -26.43
N ASP A 60 -14.99 -43.90 -27.62
CA ASP A 60 -16.15 -44.34 -28.39
C ASP A 60 -16.85 -45.41 -27.55
N ASP A 61 -18.13 -45.21 -27.24
CA ASP A 61 -19.12 -46.26 -27.44
C ASP A 61 -20.56 -45.76 -27.22
N GLN A 62 -21.38 -46.20 -28.18
CA GLN A 62 -22.77 -46.65 -28.06
C GLN A 62 -23.85 -45.73 -27.50
N ARG A 63 -24.73 -45.35 -28.44
CA ARG A 63 -26.20 -45.31 -28.37
C ARG A 63 -26.80 -45.72 -27.02
N ASP A 64 -27.52 -44.78 -26.42
CA ASP A 64 -28.67 -45.09 -25.59
C ASP A 64 -29.80 -44.09 -25.88
N ASP A 65 -30.90 -44.63 -26.38
CA ASP A 65 -32.14 -43.95 -26.71
C ASP A 65 -32.86 -43.48 -25.44
N ARG A 66 -32.91 -42.15 -25.22
CA ARG A 66 -33.93 -41.51 -24.36
C ARG A 66 -34.45 -40.22 -25.00
N PRO A 67 -35.78 -40.06 -25.15
CA PRO A 67 -36.35 -38.92 -25.86
C PRO A 67 -36.21 -37.62 -25.05
N ARG A 68 -35.53 -36.63 -25.64
CA ARG A 68 -35.45 -35.25 -25.14
C ARG A 68 -36.80 -34.56 -25.29
N ARG A 69 -37.32 -33.99 -24.20
CA ARG A 69 -38.41 -33.00 -24.26
C ARG A 69 -37.94 -31.76 -25.05
N PRO A 70 -38.77 -31.20 -25.95
CA PRO A 70 -38.40 -29.97 -26.67
C PRO A 70 -38.40 -28.78 -25.71
N ARG A 71 -37.28 -28.06 -25.64
CA ARG A 71 -37.18 -26.76 -24.97
C ARG A 71 -37.71 -25.70 -25.93
N PRO A 72 -38.58 -24.75 -25.50
CA PRO A 72 -39.13 -23.76 -26.40
C PRO A 72 -38.03 -22.81 -26.87
N GLU A 73 -38.05 -22.51 -28.18
CA GLU A 73 -37.24 -21.49 -28.82
C GLU A 73 -37.49 -20.14 -28.16
N ARG A 74 -36.44 -19.57 -27.55
CA ARG A 74 -36.38 -18.14 -27.24
C ARG A 74 -35.72 -17.44 -28.42
N SER A 75 -36.53 -17.12 -29.42
CA SER A 75 -36.33 -15.95 -30.26
C SER A 75 -36.43 -14.69 -29.39
N ASP A 76 -35.71 -13.65 -29.78
CA ASP A 76 -35.84 -12.26 -29.30
C ASP A 76 -35.22 -11.92 -27.94
N ARG A 77 -33.89 -12.04 -27.86
CA ARG A 77 -33.09 -11.13 -27.02
C ARG A 77 -32.36 -10.16 -27.95
N PRO A 78 -32.62 -8.84 -27.90
CA PRO A 78 -31.97 -7.90 -28.80
C PRO A 78 -30.45 -8.00 -28.61
N GLU A 79 -29.77 -8.25 -29.72
CA GLU A 79 -28.33 -8.32 -29.84
C GLU A 79 -27.74 -7.06 -29.22
N ARG A 80 -27.15 -7.21 -28.03
CA ARG A 80 -26.44 -6.12 -27.38
C ARG A 80 -25.23 -5.87 -28.26
N THR A 81 -25.33 -4.88 -29.16
CA THR A 81 -24.25 -4.46 -30.04
C THR A 81 -23.01 -4.29 -29.18
N GLU A 82 -22.11 -5.27 -29.25
CA GLU A 82 -20.83 -5.23 -28.57
C GLU A 82 -20.08 -4.08 -29.23
N ARG A 83 -20.19 -2.88 -28.64
CA ARG A 83 -19.32 -1.76 -28.99
C ARG A 83 -17.90 -2.34 -29.03
N PRO A 84 -17.17 -2.24 -30.15
CA PRO A 84 -15.83 -2.77 -30.24
C PRO A 84 -15.06 -2.24 -29.05
N ARG A 85 -14.72 -3.14 -28.12
CA ARG A 85 -13.92 -2.76 -26.96
C ARG A 85 -12.62 -2.26 -27.56
N ALA A 86 -12.33 -0.98 -27.37
CA ALA A 86 -11.11 -0.37 -27.90
C ALA A 86 -9.94 -1.35 -27.67
N PRO A 87 -9.09 -1.60 -28.69
CA PRO A 87 -8.01 -2.56 -28.57
C PRO A 87 -7.30 -2.33 -27.24
N ARG A 88 -7.26 -3.35 -26.37
CA ARG A 88 -6.49 -3.25 -25.14
C ARG A 88 -5.05 -3.02 -25.57
N GLU A 89 -4.56 -1.80 -25.36
CA GLU A 89 -3.14 -1.49 -25.57
C GLU A 89 -2.32 -2.54 -24.83
N THR A 90 -1.47 -3.24 -25.57
CA THR A 90 -0.61 -4.29 -25.04
C THR A 90 0.49 -3.63 -24.23
N PHE A 91 0.56 -3.94 -22.93
CA PHE A 91 1.67 -3.53 -22.08
C PHE A 91 2.96 -4.15 -22.59
N LYS A 92 4.06 -3.38 -22.60
CA LYS A 92 5.38 -3.89 -22.97
C LYS A 92 5.94 -4.67 -21.79
N GLU A 93 6.42 -5.89 -22.03
CA GLU A 93 7.15 -6.65 -21.01
C GLU A 93 8.54 -6.03 -20.82
N LEU A 94 8.73 -5.40 -19.67
CA LEU A 94 9.98 -4.75 -19.32
C LEU A 94 10.90 -5.75 -18.63
N PRO A 95 12.22 -5.74 -18.89
CA PRO A 95 13.19 -6.60 -18.23
C PRO A 95 13.50 -6.11 -16.81
N LEU A 96 12.48 -5.93 -15.96
CA LEU A 96 12.59 -5.40 -14.60
C LEU A 96 12.32 -6.47 -13.55
N SER A 97 13.16 -6.50 -12.52
CA SER A 97 12.94 -7.25 -11.30
C SER A 97 12.43 -6.32 -10.21
N ILE A 98 11.26 -6.63 -9.65
CA ILE A 98 10.60 -5.81 -8.64
C ILE A 98 10.55 -6.57 -7.34
N SER A 99 10.95 -5.91 -6.25
CA SER A 99 10.92 -6.46 -4.89
C SER A 99 10.46 -5.38 -3.91
N PHE A 100 9.89 -5.81 -2.79
CA PHE A 100 9.39 -4.90 -1.77
C PHE A 100 10.30 -4.90 -0.55
N LEU A 101 10.61 -3.71 -0.06
CA LEU A 101 11.45 -3.49 1.11
C LEU A 101 10.63 -2.80 2.20
N PRO A 102 10.86 -3.11 3.48
CA PRO A 102 10.20 -2.40 4.57
C PRO A 102 10.73 -0.95 4.65
N GLU A 103 9.85 0.00 4.92
CA GLU A 103 10.24 1.36 5.25
C GLU A 103 10.87 1.37 6.67
N GLN A 104 11.94 2.15 6.87
CA GLN A 104 12.77 2.08 8.07
C GLN A 104 12.06 2.59 9.34
N GLN A 105 11.33 3.70 9.26
CA GLN A 105 10.61 4.28 10.40
C GLN A 105 9.44 3.40 10.86
N ARG A 106 8.66 2.87 9.90
CA ARG A 106 7.56 1.93 10.17
C ARG A 106 8.08 0.62 10.72
N LEU A 107 9.18 0.10 10.16
CA LEU A 107 9.84 -1.10 10.67
C LEU A 107 10.36 -0.89 12.10
N ALA A 108 11.02 0.24 12.38
CA ALA A 108 11.53 0.55 13.72
C ALA A 108 10.38 0.65 14.74
N SER A 109 9.25 1.25 14.35
CA SER A 109 8.06 1.35 15.20
C SER A 109 7.46 -0.02 15.50
N LEU A 110 7.37 -0.90 14.49
CA LEU A 110 6.93 -2.29 14.64
C LEU A 110 7.87 -3.07 15.58
N VAL A 111 9.19 -2.88 15.45
CA VAL A 111 10.16 -3.53 16.33
C VAL A 111 9.99 -3.08 17.77
N ARG A 112 9.83 -1.77 18.05
CA ARG A 112 9.57 -1.27 19.41
C ARG A 112 8.32 -1.90 20.04
N GLN A 113 7.28 -2.12 19.25
CA GLN A 113 6.07 -2.80 19.71
C GLN A 113 6.33 -4.26 20.06
N ILE A 114 7.12 -4.99 19.25
CA ILE A 114 7.53 -6.38 19.57
C ILE A 114 8.37 -6.43 20.85
N HIS A 115 9.27 -5.46 21.06
CA HIS A 115 10.02 -5.35 22.31
C HIS A 115 9.10 -5.18 23.52
N HIS A 116 8.12 -4.27 23.42
CA HIS A 116 7.19 -3.98 24.51
C HIS A 116 6.26 -5.16 24.82
N SER A 117 5.71 -5.81 23.80
CA SER A 117 4.75 -6.89 24.00
C SER A 117 5.40 -8.18 24.50
N ARG A 118 6.70 -8.41 24.21
CA ARG A 118 7.43 -9.63 24.57
C ARG A 118 6.78 -10.92 24.02
N ARG A 119 5.95 -10.79 22.99
CA ARG A 119 5.25 -11.90 22.32
C ARG A 119 5.95 -12.29 21.01
N ALA A 120 5.69 -13.51 20.57
CA ALA A 120 6.13 -14.04 19.29
C ALA A 120 5.05 -13.85 18.20
N TYR A 121 5.44 -13.21 17.09
CA TYR A 121 4.57 -12.93 15.95
C TYR A 121 5.00 -13.69 14.71
N PRO A 122 4.06 -14.17 13.87
CA PRO A 122 4.40 -14.76 12.58
C PRO A 122 5.05 -13.72 11.66
N LEU A 123 6.20 -14.07 11.08
CA LEU A 123 6.97 -13.17 10.19
C LEU A 123 6.14 -12.70 8.99
N ILE A 124 5.33 -13.59 8.42
CA ILE A 124 4.49 -13.29 7.25
C ILE A 124 3.38 -12.30 7.60
N ASP A 125 2.82 -12.38 8.80
CA ASP A 125 1.74 -11.49 9.22
C ASP A 125 2.27 -10.07 9.46
N LEU A 126 3.48 -9.95 10.03
CA LEU A 126 4.18 -8.66 10.14
C LEU A 126 4.50 -8.07 8.77
N ALA A 127 4.89 -8.89 7.79
CA ALA A 127 5.14 -8.45 6.43
C ALA A 127 3.86 -8.00 5.71
N ASN A 128 2.74 -8.69 5.94
CA ASN A 128 1.43 -8.30 5.41
C ASN A 128 0.97 -6.95 5.96
N LEU A 129 1.20 -6.68 7.25
CA LEU A 129 0.89 -5.39 7.87
C LEU A 129 1.59 -4.24 7.14
N LEU A 130 2.87 -4.41 6.79
CA LEU A 130 3.65 -3.39 6.10
C LEU A 130 3.23 -3.18 4.64
N ILE A 131 2.79 -4.23 3.94
CA ILE A 131 2.39 -4.13 2.52
C ILE A 131 0.99 -3.54 2.34
N GLN A 132 0.11 -3.72 3.32
CA GLN A 132 -1.24 -3.16 3.29
C GLN A 132 -1.25 -1.64 3.47
N ASP A 133 -0.21 -1.08 4.08
CA ASP A 133 -0.04 0.36 4.27
C ASP A 133 0.94 0.93 3.23
N ALA A 134 0.50 1.92 2.44
CA ALA A 134 1.35 2.60 1.45
C ALA A 134 2.51 3.39 2.07
N GLU A 135 2.55 3.57 3.39
CA GLU A 135 3.70 4.13 4.10
C GLU A 135 4.65 3.05 4.64
N GLY A 136 4.21 1.79 4.68
CA GLY A 136 4.94 0.68 5.28
C GLY A 136 6.05 0.08 4.41
N TYR A 137 6.07 0.39 3.11
CA TYR A 137 6.98 -0.25 2.17
C TYR A 137 7.57 0.69 1.10
N LEU A 138 8.73 0.27 0.59
CA LEU A 138 9.42 0.84 -0.56
C LEU A 138 9.43 -0.20 -1.68
N VAL A 139 9.31 0.27 -2.92
CA VAL A 139 9.40 -0.55 -4.12
C VAL A 139 10.82 -0.46 -4.66
N LYS A 140 11.53 -1.57 -4.65
CA LYS A 140 12.86 -1.69 -5.24
C LYS A 140 12.73 -2.26 -6.64
N ILE A 141 13.17 -1.49 -7.62
CA ILE A 141 13.14 -1.82 -9.05
C ILE A 141 14.59 -1.99 -9.51
N GLU A 142 14.93 -3.15 -10.06
CA GLU A 142 16.25 -3.46 -10.60
C GLU A 142 16.14 -3.91 -12.05
N VAL A 143 17.08 -3.48 -12.89
CA VAL A 143 17.23 -4.03 -14.23
C VAL A 143 17.64 -5.50 -14.12
N SER A 144 16.90 -6.38 -14.81
CA SER A 144 17.13 -7.81 -14.77
C SER A 144 18.43 -8.17 -15.47
N LYS A 145 19.10 -9.25 -15.03
CA LYS A 145 20.36 -9.73 -15.63
C LYS A 145 20.26 -10.12 -17.11
N GLY A 146 19.05 -10.33 -17.63
CA GLY A 146 18.78 -10.61 -19.04
C GLY A 146 18.36 -9.39 -19.87
N ALA A 147 18.50 -8.18 -19.32
CA ALA A 147 18.16 -6.96 -20.04
C ALA A 147 19.15 -6.67 -21.18
N PRO A 148 18.72 -5.96 -22.24
CA PRO A 148 19.61 -5.45 -23.26
C PRO A 148 20.74 -4.59 -22.66
N ALA A 149 21.94 -4.67 -23.24
CA ALA A 149 23.07 -3.86 -22.81
C ALA A 149 22.73 -2.37 -22.91
N GLY A 150 22.93 -1.63 -21.82
CA GLY A 150 22.63 -0.19 -21.73
C GLY A 150 21.18 0.16 -21.36
N PHE A 151 20.33 -0.82 -21.02
CA PHE A 151 19.01 -0.51 -20.47
C PHE A 151 19.14 0.04 -19.04
N GLU A 152 18.82 1.32 -18.88
CA GLU A 152 18.80 2.02 -17.60
C GLU A 152 17.44 2.69 -17.39
N MET A 153 17.08 2.91 -16.13
CA MET A 153 15.89 3.66 -15.77
C MET A 153 16.28 5.06 -15.33
N LEU A 154 15.46 6.05 -15.64
CA LEU A 154 15.66 7.40 -15.13
C LEU A 154 14.96 7.50 -13.78
N GLN A 155 15.67 7.98 -12.76
CA GLN A 155 15.12 8.27 -11.44
C GLN A 155 15.18 9.76 -11.14
N CYS A 156 14.05 10.34 -10.74
CA CYS A 156 13.99 11.71 -10.23
C CYS A 156 14.73 11.81 -8.89
N LYS A 157 15.65 12.77 -8.76
CA LYS A 157 16.44 12.96 -7.54
C LYS A 157 15.60 13.46 -6.36
N ARG A 158 14.49 14.18 -6.63
CA ARG A 158 13.61 14.81 -5.64
C ARG A 158 12.57 13.85 -5.06
N CYS A 159 11.60 13.43 -5.87
CA CYS A 159 10.51 12.55 -5.41
C CYS A 159 10.81 11.05 -5.53
N LYS A 160 11.94 10.66 -6.13
CA LYS A 160 12.32 9.27 -6.42
C LYS A 160 11.43 8.54 -7.43
N ALA A 161 10.54 9.24 -8.15
CA ALA A 161 9.79 8.67 -9.27
C ALA A 161 10.71 8.13 -10.36
N VAL A 162 10.23 7.14 -11.11
CA VAL A 162 11.01 6.41 -12.11
C VAL A 162 10.26 6.37 -13.44
N ALA A 163 10.99 6.53 -14.54
CA ALA A 163 10.49 6.38 -15.90
C ALA A 163 11.54 5.70 -16.79
N ILE A 164 11.10 5.08 -17.89
CA ILE A 164 12.01 4.51 -18.91
C ILE A 164 12.41 5.57 -19.93
N SER A 165 11.46 6.41 -20.35
CA SER A 165 11.70 7.45 -21.35
C SER A 165 12.11 8.76 -20.68
N GLU A 166 13.08 9.43 -21.30
CA GLU A 166 13.48 10.78 -20.93
C GLU A 166 12.33 11.78 -21.07
N GLU A 167 11.52 11.67 -22.12
CA GLU A 167 10.36 12.56 -22.34
C GLU A 167 9.37 12.48 -21.17
N MET A 168 9.10 11.28 -20.67
CA MET A 168 8.21 11.05 -19.54
C MET A 168 8.80 11.61 -18.24
N MET A 169 10.11 11.47 -18.05
CA MET A 169 10.79 12.02 -16.87
C MET A 169 10.79 13.55 -16.90
N VAL A 170 11.08 14.16 -18.06
CA VAL A 170 11.06 15.61 -18.24
C VAL A 170 9.65 16.15 -17.97
N GLN A 171 8.61 15.54 -18.54
CA GLN A 171 7.22 15.92 -18.28
C GLN A 171 6.83 15.77 -16.81
N HIS A 172 7.27 14.70 -16.14
CA HIS A 172 7.04 14.50 -14.71
C HIS A 172 7.69 15.60 -13.87
N VAL A 173 8.97 15.91 -14.12
CA VAL A 173 9.68 16.95 -13.37
C VAL A 173 9.07 18.32 -13.62
N MET A 174 8.71 18.65 -14.86
CA MET A 174 8.07 19.93 -15.21
C MET A 174 6.71 20.10 -14.54
N SER A 175 5.88 19.06 -14.49
CA SER A 175 4.54 19.15 -13.89
C SER A 175 4.55 19.12 -12.36
N MET A 176 5.39 18.29 -11.74
CA MET A 176 5.36 18.05 -10.30
C MET A 176 6.28 18.98 -9.50
N HIS A 177 7.42 19.38 -10.07
CA HIS A 177 8.47 20.06 -9.32
C HIS A 177 8.62 21.54 -9.65
N LEU A 178 7.85 22.10 -10.60
CA LEU A 178 7.92 23.54 -10.90
C LEU A 178 7.61 24.39 -9.66
N ALA A 179 6.59 23.99 -8.89
CA ALA A 179 6.18 24.67 -7.65
C ALA A 179 7.23 24.59 -6.53
N ASP A 180 8.21 23.69 -6.61
CA ASP A 180 9.31 23.62 -5.65
C ASP A 180 10.35 24.72 -5.89
N PHE A 181 10.47 25.21 -7.14
CA PHE A 181 11.46 26.22 -7.54
C PHE A 181 10.85 27.60 -7.74
N TYR A 182 9.58 27.68 -8.11
CA TYR A 182 8.88 28.94 -8.32
C TYR A 182 7.72 29.11 -7.35
N GLU A 183 7.58 30.32 -6.85
CA GLU A 183 6.42 30.79 -6.12
C GLU A 183 5.48 31.52 -7.09
N LYS A 184 4.19 31.22 -6.99
CA LYS A 184 3.16 31.83 -7.82
C LYS A 184 2.63 33.06 -7.09
N GLU A 185 2.88 34.24 -7.63
CA GLU A 185 2.38 35.51 -7.11
C GLU A 185 1.38 36.12 -8.10
N GLU A 186 0.30 36.70 -7.59
CA GLU A 186 -0.61 37.50 -8.40
C GLU A 186 -0.27 38.97 -8.17
N ILE A 187 0.28 39.63 -9.19
CA ILE A 187 0.62 41.04 -9.14
C ILE A 187 -0.45 41.83 -9.89
N GLU A 188 -0.85 42.97 -9.33
CA GLU A 188 -1.68 43.96 -10.00
C GLU A 188 -0.80 44.81 -10.92
N THR A 189 -0.95 44.63 -12.23
CA THR A 189 -0.25 45.41 -13.25
C THR A 189 -1.08 46.58 -13.74
N ASP A 190 -0.42 47.54 -14.38
CA ASP A 190 -1.07 48.73 -14.91
C ASP A 190 -2.19 48.38 -15.90
N PRO A 191 -3.30 49.12 -15.88
CA PRO A 191 -4.43 48.86 -16.76
C PRO A 191 -3.98 48.86 -18.23
N PRO A 192 -4.47 47.92 -19.06
CA PRO A 192 -4.02 47.79 -20.43
C PRO A 192 -4.27 49.11 -21.18
N SER A 193 -3.20 49.71 -21.72
CA SER A 193 -3.29 50.98 -22.44
C SER A 193 -3.76 50.74 -23.88
N GLY A 194 -4.87 51.37 -24.25
CA GLY A 194 -5.44 51.24 -25.59
C GLY A 194 -6.90 51.71 -25.67
N SER A 195 -7.33 52.10 -26.87
CA SER A 195 -8.75 52.30 -27.14
C SER A 195 -9.42 50.94 -27.35
N PHE A 196 -10.37 50.60 -26.49
CA PHE A 196 -11.09 49.32 -26.54
C PHE A 196 -12.53 49.56 -27.03
N PRO A 197 -12.81 49.39 -28.33
CA PRO A 197 -14.13 49.64 -28.89
C PRO A 197 -15.20 48.60 -28.47
N GLY A 198 -14.83 47.58 -27.68
CA GLY A 198 -15.70 46.57 -27.12
C GLY A 198 -14.94 45.34 -26.59
N VAL A 199 -15.54 44.64 -25.64
CA VAL A 199 -15.00 43.40 -25.02
C VAL A 199 -15.80 42.21 -25.52
N ALA A 200 -15.10 41.15 -25.92
CA ALA A 200 -15.74 39.89 -26.29
C ALA A 200 -16.17 39.14 -25.03
N ARG A 201 -17.45 38.73 -25.00
CA ARG A 201 -18.05 37.93 -23.95
C ARG A 201 -18.55 36.62 -24.53
N CYS A 202 -18.35 35.51 -23.80
CA CYS A 202 -18.99 34.26 -24.17
C CYS A 202 -20.48 34.29 -23.79
N ARG A 203 -21.39 34.13 -24.77
CA ARG A 203 -22.84 34.15 -24.53
C ARG A 203 -23.31 33.00 -23.64
N LYS A 204 -22.58 31.87 -23.62
CA LYS A 204 -22.94 30.67 -22.84
C LYS A 204 -22.46 30.73 -21.39
N SER A 205 -21.28 31.29 -21.12
CA SER A 205 -20.69 31.31 -19.78
C SER A 205 -20.68 32.69 -19.12
N GLY A 206 -20.93 33.77 -19.86
CA GLY A 206 -20.81 35.14 -19.38
C GLY A 206 -19.37 35.62 -19.16
N ILE A 207 -18.35 34.78 -19.42
CA ILE A 207 -16.95 35.10 -19.16
C ILE A 207 -16.45 36.15 -20.16
N LEU A 208 -15.73 37.15 -19.66
CA LEU A 208 -15.06 38.17 -20.45
C LEU A 208 -13.74 37.63 -21.01
N LEU A 209 -13.65 37.53 -22.33
CA LEU A 209 -12.46 37.04 -23.03
C LEU A 209 -11.48 38.17 -23.32
N GLY A 210 -11.99 39.41 -23.38
CA GLY A 210 -11.23 40.62 -23.67
C GLY A 210 -11.48 41.19 -25.07
N PRO A 211 -10.89 42.35 -25.41
CA PRO A 211 -11.06 43.01 -26.69
C PRO A 211 -10.46 42.18 -27.84
N PRO A 212 -11.14 42.07 -29.00
CA PRO A 212 -10.62 41.31 -30.16
C PRO A 212 -9.24 41.75 -30.65
N ASN A 213 -8.85 43.01 -30.38
CA ASN A 213 -7.59 43.60 -30.82
C ASN A 213 -6.42 43.38 -29.84
N HIS A 214 -6.64 42.70 -28.72
CA HIS A 214 -5.64 42.54 -27.67
C HIS A 214 -5.08 41.12 -27.61
N HIS A 215 -3.77 40.97 -27.39
CA HIS A 215 -3.07 39.68 -27.47
C HIS A 215 -3.59 38.63 -26.47
N SER A 216 -4.06 39.04 -25.29
CA SER A 216 -4.61 38.08 -24.31
C SER A 216 -5.99 37.54 -24.68
N TYR A 217 -6.67 38.08 -25.70
CA TYR A 217 -7.96 37.58 -26.18
C TYR A 217 -7.85 36.15 -26.72
N THR A 218 -6.84 35.86 -27.54
CA THR A 218 -6.66 34.53 -28.14
C THR A 218 -6.28 33.49 -27.09
N GLU A 219 -5.42 33.85 -26.13
CA GLU A 219 -5.01 32.98 -25.03
C GLU A 219 -6.17 32.67 -24.08
N LYS A 220 -6.92 33.70 -23.64
CA LYS A 220 -8.13 33.52 -22.79
C LYS A 220 -9.21 32.71 -23.51
N LEU A 221 -9.41 32.92 -24.80
CA LEU A 221 -10.38 32.17 -25.61
C LEU A 221 -10.04 30.67 -25.65
N ASN A 222 -8.77 30.32 -25.91
CA ASN A 222 -8.31 28.94 -25.89
C ASN A 222 -8.42 28.30 -24.50
N ALA A 223 -8.04 29.03 -23.45
CA ALA A 223 -8.12 28.53 -22.08
C ALA A 223 -9.57 28.24 -21.62
N VAL A 224 -10.51 29.12 -21.95
CA VAL A 224 -11.94 28.91 -21.62
C VAL A 224 -12.54 27.76 -22.44
N HIS A 225 -12.14 27.63 -23.71
CA HIS A 225 -12.56 26.50 -24.55
C HIS A 225 -12.10 25.17 -23.95
N GLN A 226 -10.82 25.04 -23.62
CA GLN A 226 -10.26 23.80 -23.06
C GLN A 226 -10.83 23.46 -21.68
N SER A 227 -11.06 24.45 -20.83
CA SER A 227 -11.53 24.21 -19.45
C SER A 227 -13.04 23.94 -19.35
N ARG A 228 -13.89 24.64 -20.12
CA ARG A 228 -15.35 24.56 -19.98
C ARG A 228 -16.09 23.98 -21.18
N PHE A 229 -15.51 24.07 -22.37
CA PHE A 229 -16.19 23.73 -23.62
C PHE A 229 -15.41 22.75 -24.51
N ALA A 230 -14.57 21.90 -23.91
CA ALA A 230 -13.78 20.90 -24.63
C ALA A 230 -14.63 19.88 -25.44
N HIS A 231 -15.91 19.77 -25.13
CA HIS A 231 -16.89 18.93 -25.82
C HIS A 231 -17.46 19.57 -27.11
N LEU A 232 -17.23 20.86 -27.35
CA LEU A 232 -17.66 21.59 -28.55
C LEU A 232 -16.47 21.80 -29.47
N SER A 233 -16.71 21.80 -30.79
CA SER A 233 -15.66 22.18 -31.73
C SER A 233 -15.29 23.66 -31.55
N PHE A 234 -14.04 24.01 -31.84
CA PHE A 234 -13.54 25.36 -31.65
C PHE A 234 -14.31 26.40 -32.49
N ASP A 235 -14.71 26.02 -33.71
CA ASP A 235 -15.50 26.87 -34.61
C ASP A 235 -16.92 27.12 -34.11
N GLU A 236 -17.56 26.10 -33.51
CA GLU A 236 -18.87 26.27 -32.87
C GLU A 236 -18.78 27.15 -31.63
N TYR A 237 -17.71 27.02 -30.84
CA TYR A 237 -17.47 27.87 -29.69
C TYR A 237 -17.26 29.34 -30.11
N LYS A 238 -16.48 29.58 -31.18
CA LYS A 238 -16.24 30.92 -31.72
C LYS A 238 -17.51 31.65 -32.16
N ARG A 239 -18.51 30.92 -32.66
CA ARG A 239 -19.84 31.46 -33.02
C ARG A 239 -20.68 31.88 -31.81
N SER A 240 -20.33 31.41 -30.60
CA SER A 240 -21.04 31.75 -29.35
C SER A 240 -20.49 32.99 -28.64
N ILE A 241 -19.55 33.69 -29.26
CA ILE A 241 -18.90 34.89 -28.72
C ILE A 241 -19.61 36.14 -29.25
N GLU A 242 -19.98 37.05 -28.35
CA GLU A 242 -20.58 38.35 -28.66
C GLU A 242 -19.61 39.48 -28.28
N ILE A 243 -19.63 40.58 -29.03
CA ILE A 243 -18.84 41.78 -28.70
C ILE A 243 -19.76 42.76 -28.01
N VAL A 244 -19.53 42.97 -26.71
CA VAL A 244 -20.29 43.90 -25.88
C VAL A 244 -19.53 45.22 -25.81
N ARG A 245 -20.23 46.32 -26.06
CA ARG A 245 -19.65 47.68 -26.12
C ARG A 245 -20.06 48.54 -24.90
N ASP A 246 -20.41 47.89 -23.80
CA ASP A 246 -20.83 48.55 -22.56
C ASP A 246 -19.59 48.98 -21.75
N GLU A 247 -19.60 50.22 -21.28
CA GLU A 247 -18.48 50.81 -20.52
C GLU A 247 -18.21 50.07 -19.21
N GLU A 248 -19.25 49.62 -18.50
CA GLU A 248 -19.11 48.83 -17.26
C GLU A 248 -18.40 47.49 -17.49
N VAL A 249 -18.71 46.82 -18.61
CA VAL A 249 -18.09 45.52 -18.97
C VAL A 249 -16.64 45.71 -19.38
N ILE A 250 -16.32 46.85 -20.01
CA ILE A 250 -14.95 47.24 -20.35
C ILE A 250 -14.16 47.52 -19.07
N GLU A 251 -14.74 48.17 -18.05
CA GLU A 251 -14.09 48.39 -16.76
C GLU A 251 -13.89 47.10 -15.97
N GLN A 252 -14.89 46.22 -15.90
CA GLN A 252 -14.75 44.89 -15.28
C GLN A 252 -13.64 44.07 -15.93
N TRP A 253 -13.56 44.08 -17.27
CA TRP A 253 -12.46 43.41 -17.96
C TRP A 253 -11.10 44.05 -17.67
N LYS A 254 -11.03 45.39 -17.54
CA LYS A 254 -9.80 46.09 -17.17
C LYS A 254 -9.36 45.66 -15.78
N GLU A 255 -10.26 45.59 -14.80
CA GLU A 255 -9.96 45.11 -13.45
C GLU A 255 -9.53 43.64 -13.43
N GLU A 256 -10.22 42.76 -14.14
CA GLU A 256 -9.83 41.34 -14.28
C GLU A 256 -8.49 41.17 -14.99
N SER A 257 -8.14 42.08 -15.90
CA SER A 257 -6.87 42.04 -16.63
C SER A 257 -5.72 42.72 -15.89
N ARG A 258 -5.98 43.42 -14.77
CA ARG A 258 -4.91 43.89 -13.86
C ARG A 258 -4.26 42.73 -13.11
N LYS A 259 -5.00 41.63 -12.88
CA LYS A 259 -4.47 40.48 -12.16
C LYS A 259 -3.59 39.65 -13.11
N GLN A 260 -2.28 39.81 -13.00
CA GLN A 260 -1.32 39.00 -13.73
C GLN A 260 -0.66 38.00 -12.80
N THR A 261 -0.69 36.72 -13.19
CA THR A 261 0.05 35.69 -12.50
C THR A 261 1.51 35.71 -12.96
N VAL A 262 2.42 35.92 -12.02
CA VAL A 262 3.86 35.85 -12.24
C VAL A 262 4.48 34.76 -11.35
N TYR A 263 5.67 34.33 -11.74
CA TYR A 263 6.42 33.27 -11.12
C TYR A 263 7.76 33.84 -10.63
N LYS A 264 8.00 33.74 -9.33
CA LYS A 264 9.21 34.23 -8.68
C LYS A 264 10.10 33.07 -8.24
N LEU A 265 11.40 33.16 -8.47
CA LEU A 265 12.32 32.07 -8.15
C LEU A 265 12.57 32.00 -6.63
N LYS A 266 12.28 30.86 -5.99
CA LYS A 266 12.43 30.69 -4.53
C LYS A 266 13.88 30.76 -4.05
N SER A 267 14.85 30.39 -4.89
CA SER A 267 16.27 30.44 -4.55
C SER A 267 16.85 31.85 -4.60
N ASP A 268 16.18 32.78 -5.30
CA ASP A 268 16.60 34.17 -5.45
C ASP A 268 15.37 35.08 -5.32
N PRO A 269 15.01 35.47 -4.09
CA PRO A 269 13.85 36.33 -3.84
C PRO A 269 14.03 37.77 -4.34
N GLU A 270 15.19 38.12 -4.90
CA GLU A 270 15.45 39.42 -5.52
C GLU A 270 15.36 39.37 -7.05
N ALA A 271 15.25 38.16 -7.63
CA ALA A 271 15.03 37.98 -9.05
C ALA A 271 13.69 38.57 -9.51
N GLU A 272 13.70 39.18 -10.70
CA GLU A 272 12.50 39.75 -11.30
C GLU A 272 11.42 38.67 -11.53
N PRO A 273 10.16 38.97 -11.19
CA PRO A 273 9.05 38.04 -11.44
C PRO A 273 8.89 37.83 -12.95
N VAL A 274 8.80 36.55 -13.36
CA VAL A 274 8.70 36.17 -14.77
C VAL A 274 7.34 35.54 -15.08
N GLU A 275 6.93 35.62 -16.35
CA GLU A 275 5.73 34.90 -16.83
C GLU A 275 5.95 33.39 -16.81
N LEU A 276 4.84 32.63 -16.76
CA LEU A 276 4.84 31.16 -16.74
C LEU A 276 5.72 30.54 -17.83
N ARG A 277 5.58 30.98 -19.09
CA ARG A 277 6.37 30.43 -20.21
C ARG A 277 7.87 30.65 -20.03
N LYS A 278 8.28 31.80 -19.50
CA LYS A 278 9.70 32.09 -19.24
C LYS A 278 10.22 31.25 -18.08
N ALA A 279 9.43 31.12 -17.01
CA ALA A 279 9.75 30.26 -15.87
C ALA A 279 9.92 28.79 -16.30
N GLU A 280 9.01 28.26 -17.12
CA GLU A 280 9.08 26.90 -17.66
C GLU A 280 10.30 26.68 -18.54
N LEU A 281 10.66 27.66 -19.39
CA LEU A 281 11.82 27.56 -20.27
C LEU A 281 13.14 27.58 -19.49
N GLU A 282 13.26 28.46 -18.49
CA GLU A 282 14.41 28.47 -17.59
C GLU A 282 14.45 27.22 -16.71
N PHE A 283 13.30 26.71 -16.29
CA PHE A 283 13.23 25.46 -15.53
C PHE A 283 13.66 24.27 -16.37
N ALA A 284 13.21 24.18 -17.63
CA ALA A 284 13.55 23.12 -18.56
C ALA A 284 15.07 22.98 -18.76
N LYS A 285 15.83 24.10 -18.74
CA LYS A 285 17.29 24.07 -18.76
C LYS A 285 17.91 23.36 -17.55
N LYS A 286 17.25 23.43 -16.38
CA LYS A 286 17.68 22.79 -15.13
C LYS A 286 17.22 21.32 -15.03
N VAL A 287 16.15 20.93 -15.73
CA VAL A 287 15.52 19.59 -15.63
C VAL A 287 16.51 18.43 -15.81
N PRO A 288 17.45 18.43 -16.79
CA PRO A 288 18.41 17.33 -16.95
C PRO A 288 19.26 17.02 -15.71
N SER A 289 19.50 18.04 -14.85
CA SER A 289 20.25 17.84 -13.61
C SER A 289 19.44 17.18 -12.48
N LEU A 290 18.10 17.18 -12.60
CA LEU A 290 17.14 16.76 -11.56
C LEU A 290 16.79 15.26 -11.62
N TYR A 291 17.27 14.53 -12.62
CA TYR A 291 17.18 13.07 -12.68
C TYR A 291 18.54 12.45 -12.97
N GLU A 292 18.63 11.13 -12.86
CA GLU A 292 19.82 10.35 -13.16
C GLU A 292 19.42 8.99 -13.75
N ALA A 293 20.27 8.47 -14.64
CA ALA A 293 20.13 7.11 -15.13
C ALA A 293 20.68 6.13 -14.10
N THR A 294 19.89 5.12 -13.75
CA THR A 294 20.21 4.15 -12.70
C THR A 294 19.74 2.74 -13.10
N PRO A 295 20.57 1.70 -12.88
CA PRO A 295 20.14 0.31 -13.06
C PRO A 295 19.29 -0.20 -11.88
N ARG A 296 19.28 0.54 -10.76
CA ARG A 296 18.55 0.22 -9.55
C ARG A 296 17.92 1.48 -8.98
N ALA A 297 16.61 1.46 -8.83
CA ALA A 297 15.85 2.53 -8.21
C ALA A 297 15.09 2.01 -6.99
N VAL A 298 14.98 2.84 -5.96
CA VAL A 298 14.12 2.60 -4.79
C VAL A 298 13.10 3.73 -4.71
N VAL A 299 11.83 3.38 -4.73
CA VAL A 299 10.70 4.31 -4.86
C VAL A 299 9.77 4.15 -3.66
N PRO A 300 9.36 5.24 -2.97
CA PRO A 300 8.29 5.18 -1.98
C PRO A 300 6.98 4.67 -2.60
N ALA A 301 6.21 3.88 -1.85
CA ALA A 301 5.02 3.24 -2.41
C ALA A 301 3.95 4.25 -2.88
N LYS A 302 3.76 5.39 -2.19
CA LYS A 302 2.87 6.47 -2.65
C LYS A 302 3.29 6.99 -4.04
N VAL A 303 4.57 7.24 -4.23
CA VAL A 303 5.12 7.69 -5.52
C VAL A 303 4.97 6.60 -6.59
N ALA A 304 5.20 5.33 -6.23
CA ALA A 304 5.04 4.20 -7.13
C ALA A 304 3.58 4.00 -7.63
N GLN A 305 2.58 4.44 -6.86
CA GLN A 305 1.16 4.38 -7.24
C GLN A 305 0.76 5.46 -8.26
N GLU A 306 1.49 6.58 -8.28
CA GLU A 306 1.22 7.78 -9.08
C GLU A 306 2.18 7.94 -10.27
N LEU A 307 2.97 6.91 -10.60
CA LEU A 307 3.88 6.97 -11.75
C LEU A 307 3.11 7.18 -13.06
N GLY A 308 3.60 8.12 -13.89
CA GLY A 308 3.06 8.35 -15.23
C GLY A 308 3.39 7.25 -16.24
N ASP A 309 4.47 6.50 -16.00
CA ASP A 309 4.90 5.40 -16.86
C ASP A 309 4.01 4.15 -16.63
N ARG A 310 3.16 3.87 -17.62
CA ARG A 310 2.16 2.79 -17.55
C ARG A 310 2.78 1.40 -17.57
N ASP A 311 3.91 1.21 -18.26
CA ASP A 311 4.54 -0.10 -18.37
C ASP A 311 5.22 -0.47 -17.05
N ILE A 312 5.93 0.48 -16.41
CA ILE A 312 6.50 0.28 -15.06
C ILE A 312 5.38 0.03 -14.05
N THR A 313 4.33 0.86 -14.08
CA THR A 313 3.20 0.73 -13.16
C THR A 313 2.52 -0.63 -13.30
N HIS A 314 2.38 -1.13 -14.52
CA HIS A 314 1.84 -2.46 -14.78
C HIS A 314 2.71 -3.55 -14.16
N ALA A 315 4.03 -3.49 -14.37
CA ALA A 315 4.98 -4.44 -13.81
C ALA A 315 4.93 -4.44 -12.27
N ILE A 316 4.89 -3.26 -11.63
CA ILE A 316 4.76 -3.12 -10.16
C ILE A 316 3.47 -3.77 -9.68
N ARG A 317 2.33 -3.47 -10.33
CA ARG A 317 1.02 -4.03 -9.94
C ARG A 317 0.98 -5.56 -10.05
N GLN A 318 1.60 -6.14 -11.07
CA GLN A 318 1.67 -7.60 -11.22
C GLN A 318 2.40 -8.26 -10.04
N VAL A 319 3.54 -7.71 -9.62
CA VAL A 319 4.31 -8.26 -8.49
C VAL A 319 3.61 -7.94 -7.17
N TRP A 320 3.05 -6.75 -7.00
CA TRP A 320 2.28 -6.37 -5.81
C TRP A 320 1.08 -7.30 -5.59
N THR A 321 0.39 -7.72 -6.65
CA THR A 321 -0.74 -8.68 -6.54
C THR A 321 -0.30 -10.03 -5.97
N LYS A 322 0.91 -10.49 -6.31
CA LYS A 322 1.49 -11.73 -5.76
C LYS A 322 1.91 -11.53 -4.31
N GLU A 323 2.59 -10.42 -4.04
CA GLU A 323 3.14 -10.10 -2.73
C GLU A 323 2.06 -9.78 -1.69
N SER A 324 0.97 -9.12 -2.08
CA SER A 324 -0.20 -8.86 -1.23
C SER A 324 -0.93 -10.14 -0.81
N ARG A 325 -0.77 -11.24 -1.54
CA ARG A 325 -1.30 -12.56 -1.14
C ARG A 325 -0.35 -13.29 -0.21
N PHE A 326 0.94 -13.25 -0.52
CA PHE A 326 1.97 -13.86 0.31
C PHE A 326 3.28 -13.05 0.21
N PRO A 327 3.65 -12.30 1.26
CA PRO A 327 4.69 -11.26 1.23
C PRO A 327 6.09 -11.86 1.36
N LEU A 328 6.50 -12.62 0.34
CA LEU A 328 7.72 -13.41 0.39
C LEU A 328 8.97 -12.54 0.35
N SER A 329 9.08 -11.63 -0.64
CA SER A 329 10.23 -10.73 -0.80
C SER A 329 10.40 -9.81 0.41
N MET A 330 9.29 -9.27 0.91
CA MET A 330 9.24 -8.45 2.12
C MET A 330 9.70 -9.25 3.34
N SER A 331 9.21 -10.48 3.50
CA SER A 331 9.62 -11.32 4.62
C SER A 331 11.13 -11.59 4.61
N PHE A 332 11.74 -11.80 3.43
CA PHE A 332 13.18 -12.00 3.31
C PHE A 332 13.96 -10.73 3.68
N ALA A 333 13.53 -9.56 3.21
CA ALA A 333 14.13 -8.28 3.54
C ALA A 333 14.09 -8.00 5.05
N MET A 334 12.96 -8.32 5.71
CA MET A 334 12.78 -8.14 7.14
C MET A 334 13.68 -9.04 7.99
N ARG A 335 14.04 -10.26 7.55
CA ARG A 335 14.89 -11.18 8.36
C ARG A 335 16.24 -10.58 8.71
N ALA A 336 16.89 -9.97 7.72
CA ALA A 336 18.19 -9.33 7.93
C ALA A 336 18.04 -8.16 8.91
N ALA A 337 17.05 -7.29 8.68
CA ALA A 337 16.79 -6.12 9.50
C ALA A 337 16.46 -6.50 10.96
N PHE A 338 15.60 -7.48 11.19
CA PHE A 338 15.25 -7.98 12.53
C PHE A 338 16.45 -8.52 13.30
N ARG A 339 17.37 -9.21 12.62
CA ARG A 339 18.59 -9.69 13.28
C ARG A 339 19.49 -8.54 13.74
N HIS A 340 19.56 -7.45 12.97
CA HIS A 340 20.30 -6.24 13.35
C HIS A 340 19.61 -5.46 14.48
N MET A 341 18.28 -5.54 14.59
CA MET A 341 17.50 -4.89 15.65
C MET A 341 17.22 -5.80 16.86
N HIS A 342 18.08 -6.78 17.13
CA HIS A 342 17.99 -7.65 18.32
C HIS A 342 16.67 -8.43 18.47
N LEU A 343 16.07 -8.82 17.35
CA LEU A 343 14.97 -9.79 17.32
C LEU A 343 15.48 -11.16 16.88
N TYR A 344 14.91 -12.20 17.48
CA TYR A 344 15.22 -13.59 17.23
C TYR A 344 14.16 -14.22 16.35
N LEU A 345 14.62 -14.90 15.29
CA LEU A 345 13.77 -15.71 14.43
C LEU A 345 13.88 -17.17 14.84
N PHE A 346 12.74 -17.83 14.97
CA PHE A 346 12.66 -19.27 15.21
C PHE A 346 11.51 -19.88 14.42
N LYS A 347 11.53 -21.20 14.28
CA LYS A 347 10.51 -21.94 13.56
C LYS A 347 9.69 -22.76 14.55
N ALA A 348 8.37 -22.58 14.54
CA ALA A 348 7.43 -23.44 15.23
C ALA A 348 6.50 -24.07 14.18
N GLY A 349 6.46 -25.40 14.13
CA GLY A 349 5.81 -26.13 13.04
C GLY A 349 6.39 -25.76 11.67
N LYS A 350 5.55 -25.22 10.77
CA LYS A 350 5.94 -24.76 9.43
C LYS A 350 6.14 -23.24 9.31
N ILE A 351 5.86 -22.49 10.38
CA ILE A 351 5.81 -21.03 10.36
C ILE A 351 7.07 -20.45 11.02
N ASN A 352 7.59 -19.35 10.47
CA ASN A 352 8.67 -18.58 11.07
C ASN A 352 8.08 -17.49 11.96
N PHE A 353 8.55 -17.44 13.20
CA PHE A 353 8.17 -16.44 14.20
C PHE A 353 9.32 -15.50 14.48
N VAL A 354 8.96 -14.32 14.96
CA VAL A 354 9.87 -13.26 15.39
C VAL A 354 9.50 -12.91 16.82
N THR A 355 10.50 -12.83 17.70
CA THR A 355 10.34 -12.45 19.11
C THR A 355 11.55 -11.64 19.56
N HIS A 356 11.38 -10.78 20.55
CA HIS A 356 12.51 -10.12 21.21
C HIS A 356 13.25 -11.06 22.18
N ILE A 357 12.57 -12.03 22.77
CA ILE A 357 13.15 -12.91 23.77
C ILE A 357 13.85 -14.08 23.09
N LYS A 358 15.13 -14.27 23.39
CA LYS A 358 15.90 -15.41 22.86
C LYS A 358 15.32 -16.73 23.42
N PRO A 359 14.82 -17.65 22.59
CA PRO A 359 14.34 -18.94 23.08
C PRO A 359 15.49 -19.74 23.71
N TYR A 360 15.30 -20.15 24.96
CA TYR A 360 16.26 -20.94 25.73
C TYR A 360 15.53 -22.10 26.42
N PRO A 361 15.50 -23.29 25.79
CA PRO A 361 14.82 -24.46 26.35
C PRO A 361 15.55 -24.93 27.61
N VAL A 362 14.77 -25.18 28.67
CA VAL A 362 15.24 -25.82 29.89
C VAL A 362 14.61 -27.20 29.99
N LYS A 363 15.43 -28.13 30.48
CA LYS A 363 15.01 -29.50 30.77
C LYS A 363 14.27 -29.53 32.11
N PRO A 364 13.10 -30.20 32.20
CA PRO A 364 12.29 -30.21 33.42
C PRO A 364 13.04 -30.83 34.61
N GLU A 365 13.98 -31.74 34.36
CA GLU A 365 14.78 -32.40 35.41
C GLU A 365 15.73 -31.44 36.16
N ASN A 366 16.01 -30.27 35.59
CA ASN A 366 16.92 -29.28 36.17
C ASN A 366 16.16 -28.10 36.83
N THR A 367 14.86 -28.24 37.06
CA THR A 367 13.99 -27.17 37.56
C THR A 367 13.26 -27.55 38.83
N VAL A 368 12.75 -26.55 39.53
CA VAL A 368 11.87 -26.72 40.71
C VAL A 368 10.59 -27.44 40.29
N GLU A 369 10.04 -28.29 41.16
CA GLU A 369 8.89 -29.17 40.90
C GLU A 369 7.70 -28.44 40.24
N ASN A 370 7.26 -27.31 40.78
CA ASN A 370 6.18 -26.50 40.19
C ASN A 370 6.47 -26.03 38.75
N ILE A 371 7.74 -25.73 38.42
CA ILE A 371 8.15 -25.30 37.07
C ILE A 371 8.25 -26.52 36.15
N ALA A 372 8.72 -27.65 36.66
CA ALA A 372 8.81 -28.90 35.92
C ALA A 372 7.41 -29.39 35.49
N GLU A 373 6.40 -29.27 36.36
CA GLU A 373 5.00 -29.57 36.05
C GLU A 373 4.46 -28.70 34.92
N VAL A 374 4.64 -27.38 35.00
CA VAL A 374 4.24 -26.43 33.94
C VAL A 374 4.89 -26.77 32.60
N LEU A 375 6.20 -27.02 32.61
CA LEU A 375 6.95 -27.34 31.39
C LEU A 375 6.52 -28.68 30.78
N SER A 376 6.22 -29.67 31.63
CA SER A 376 5.75 -30.99 31.20
C SER A 376 4.35 -30.90 30.60
N PHE A 377 3.44 -30.17 31.26
CA PHE A 377 2.09 -29.91 30.74
C PHE A 377 2.13 -29.19 29.38
N LEU A 378 2.93 -28.13 29.24
CA LEU A 378 3.05 -27.39 27.99
C LEU A 378 3.74 -28.18 26.86
N LYS A 379 4.54 -29.18 27.20
CA LYS A 379 5.15 -30.09 26.22
C LYS A 379 4.10 -31.05 25.64
N GLU A 380 3.17 -31.52 26.46
CA GLU A 380 2.06 -32.39 26.04
C GLU A 380 0.92 -31.61 25.37
N HIS A 381 0.67 -30.37 25.82
CA HIS A 381 -0.42 -29.52 25.36
C HIS A 381 0.11 -28.17 24.82
N PRO A 382 0.84 -28.19 23.69
CA PRO A 382 1.37 -26.97 23.08
C PRO A 382 0.24 -26.08 22.55
N GLY A 383 0.29 -24.80 22.89
CA GLY A 383 -0.74 -23.82 22.51
C GLY A 383 -1.81 -23.57 23.58
N SER A 384 -1.63 -24.11 24.78
CA SER A 384 -2.51 -23.82 25.93
C SER A 384 -2.45 -22.35 26.32
N SER A 385 -3.58 -21.79 26.77
CA SER A 385 -3.64 -20.41 27.29
C SER A 385 -3.21 -20.35 28.76
N ARG A 386 -2.92 -19.14 29.26
CA ARG A 386 -2.64 -18.92 30.70
C ARG A 386 -3.80 -19.36 31.60
N LEU A 387 -5.05 -19.20 31.14
CA LEU A 387 -6.25 -19.62 31.86
C LEU A 387 -6.35 -21.15 31.94
N GLN A 388 -6.11 -21.84 30.82
CA GLN A 388 -6.11 -23.31 30.79
C GLN A 388 -5.00 -23.91 31.67
N LEU A 389 -3.84 -23.26 31.71
CA LEU A 389 -2.77 -23.65 32.64
C LEU A 389 -3.19 -23.49 34.10
N LEU A 390 -3.91 -22.42 34.43
CA LEU A 390 -4.40 -22.17 35.78
C LEU A 390 -5.48 -23.18 36.18
N GLU A 391 -6.43 -23.46 35.29
CA GLU A 391 -7.47 -24.47 35.50
C GLU A 391 -6.91 -25.87 35.75
N VAL A 392 -5.82 -26.25 35.07
CA VAL A 392 -5.23 -27.59 35.21
C VAL A 392 -4.32 -27.69 36.44
N LEU A 393 -3.48 -26.68 36.69
CA LEU A 393 -2.51 -26.73 37.79
C LEU A 393 -3.11 -26.31 39.13
N HIS A 394 -4.10 -25.41 39.12
CA HIS A 394 -4.76 -24.88 40.30
C HIS A 394 -6.29 -24.78 40.10
N PRO A 395 -7.00 -25.91 39.91
CA PRO A 395 -8.44 -25.93 39.63
C PRO A 395 -9.33 -25.30 40.73
N SER A 396 -8.80 -25.11 41.93
CA SER A 396 -9.48 -24.51 43.08
C SER A 396 -9.40 -22.98 43.12
N LEU A 397 -8.58 -22.34 42.29
CA LEU A 397 -8.39 -20.89 42.29
C LEU A 397 -9.34 -20.20 41.29
N ASP A 398 -10.04 -19.17 41.74
CA ASP A 398 -10.80 -18.28 40.86
C ASP A 398 -9.81 -17.47 40.00
N PRO A 399 -9.88 -17.51 38.65
CA PRO A 399 -8.98 -16.78 37.76
C PRO A 399 -8.96 -15.26 37.99
N ALA A 400 -10.01 -14.67 38.60
CA ALA A 400 -10.05 -13.25 38.94
C ALA A 400 -9.36 -12.90 40.27
N SER A 401 -9.06 -13.91 41.12
CA SER A 401 -8.49 -13.72 42.45
C SER A 401 -7.04 -13.22 42.41
N GLN A 402 -6.61 -12.57 43.51
CA GLN A 402 -5.22 -12.13 43.66
C GLN A 402 -4.26 -13.32 43.78
N GLU A 403 -4.71 -14.43 44.35
CA GLU A 403 -3.97 -15.69 44.50
C GLU A 403 -3.68 -16.35 43.15
N ALA A 404 -4.65 -16.34 42.23
CA ALA A 404 -4.46 -16.77 40.84
C ALA A 404 -3.38 -15.93 40.12
N LYS A 405 -3.36 -14.62 40.32
CA LYS A 405 -2.33 -13.74 39.74
C LYS A 405 -0.94 -14.03 40.33
N ASP A 406 -0.88 -14.33 41.62
CA ASP A 406 0.37 -14.69 42.30
C ASP A 406 0.90 -16.04 41.84
N ALA A 407 0.04 -17.03 41.61
CA ALA A 407 0.40 -18.33 41.03
C ALA A 407 0.94 -18.21 39.59
N LEU A 408 0.51 -17.20 38.84
CA LEU A 408 1.00 -16.94 37.47
C LEU A 408 2.27 -16.07 37.42
N LYS A 409 2.71 -15.43 38.51
CA LYS A 409 3.94 -14.62 38.54
C LYS A 409 5.19 -15.37 38.03
N PRO A 410 5.43 -16.64 38.40
CA PRO A 410 6.56 -17.41 37.87
C PRO A 410 6.54 -17.56 36.34
N LEU A 411 5.36 -17.61 35.70
CA LEU A 411 5.25 -17.71 34.24
C LEU A 411 5.81 -16.46 33.55
N GLY A 412 5.60 -15.27 34.12
CA GLY A 412 6.17 -14.03 33.59
C GLY A 412 7.70 -14.10 33.52
N TRP A 413 8.33 -14.58 34.59
CA TRP A 413 9.79 -14.78 34.63
C TRP A 413 10.26 -15.86 33.64
N LEU A 414 9.52 -16.98 33.52
CA LEU A 414 9.83 -18.04 32.56
C LEU A 414 9.76 -17.55 31.11
N ILE A 415 8.79 -16.67 30.80
CA ILE A 415 8.68 -16.03 29.49
C ILE A 415 9.86 -15.08 29.29
N GLU A 416 10.16 -14.20 30.24
CA GLU A 416 11.28 -13.24 30.16
C GLU A 416 12.64 -13.91 29.92
N ARG A 417 12.88 -15.05 30.58
CA ARG A 417 14.11 -15.83 30.40
C ARG A 417 14.13 -16.67 29.13
N GLY A 418 13.01 -16.74 28.41
CA GLY A 418 12.87 -17.47 27.15
C GLY A 418 12.67 -18.98 27.31
N HIS A 419 12.29 -19.44 28.51
CA HIS A 419 11.97 -20.85 28.78
C HIS A 419 10.58 -21.22 28.29
N ILE A 420 9.68 -20.24 28.19
CA ILE A 420 8.36 -20.37 27.59
C ILE A 420 8.23 -19.27 26.52
N ILE A 421 7.60 -19.59 25.40
CA ILE A 421 7.25 -18.63 24.36
C ILE A 421 5.77 -18.30 24.50
N GLU A 422 5.45 -17.02 24.62
CA GLU A 422 4.10 -16.51 24.44
C GLU A 422 3.89 -16.01 23.01
N PHE A 423 2.87 -16.53 22.34
CA PHE A 423 2.50 -16.10 21.00
C PHE A 423 1.53 -14.91 21.04
N PHE A 424 1.39 -14.23 19.90
CA PHE A 424 0.52 -13.06 19.73
C PHE A 424 -0.94 -13.30 20.15
N ASN A 425 -1.43 -14.54 20.04
CA ASN A 425 -2.79 -14.96 20.42
C ASN A 425 -2.92 -15.41 21.89
N GLY A 426 -1.89 -15.17 22.71
CA GLY A 426 -1.90 -15.49 24.14
C GLY A 426 -1.68 -16.98 24.47
N THR A 427 -1.35 -17.80 23.47
CA THR A 427 -1.01 -19.20 23.69
C THR A 427 0.45 -19.36 24.09
N LEU A 428 0.73 -20.42 24.85
CA LEU A 428 2.05 -20.71 25.39
C LEU A 428 2.61 -22.00 24.78
N SER A 429 3.93 -22.03 24.58
CA SER A 429 4.65 -23.24 24.17
C SER A 429 6.05 -23.25 24.74
N VAL A 430 6.56 -24.45 25.02
CA VAL A 430 7.98 -24.64 25.30
C VAL A 430 8.77 -24.49 23.98
N PRO A 431 9.92 -23.79 23.98
CA PRO A 431 10.78 -23.73 22.81
C PRO A 431 11.34 -25.12 22.49
N LEU A 432 11.16 -25.56 21.25
CA LEU A 432 11.83 -26.77 20.78
C LEU A 432 13.33 -26.46 20.67
N GLY A 433 14.15 -27.19 21.42
CA GLY A 433 15.60 -27.07 21.29
C GLY A 433 16.04 -27.27 19.86
N ARG A 434 17.10 -26.57 19.44
CA ARG A 434 17.74 -26.86 18.16
C ARG A 434 18.27 -28.29 18.22
N GLY A 435 17.47 -29.25 17.76
CA GLY A 435 17.99 -30.53 17.30
C GLY A 435 19.03 -30.17 16.25
N ARG A 436 20.30 -30.46 16.53
CA ARG A 436 21.36 -30.37 15.53
C ARG A 436 20.87 -31.19 14.34
N ARG A 437 20.63 -30.51 13.21
CA ARG A 437 20.60 -31.18 11.92
C ARG A 437 22.02 -31.38 11.45
#